data_AF-A0A7Y9JHL4-F1
#
_entry.id   AF-A0A7Y9JHL4-F1
#
_cell.length_a   1.000
_cell.length_b   1.000
_cell.length_c   1.000
_cell.angle_alpha   90.00
_cell.angle_beta   90.00
_cell.angle_gamma   90.00
#
_symmetry.space_group_name_H-M   'P 1'
#
loop_
_entity.id
_entity.type
_entity.pdbx_description
1 polymer ?
#
loop_
_entity_poly.entity_id
_entity_poly.type
_entity_poly.pdbx_seq_one_letter_code
_entity_poly.pdbx_strand_id
1 'polypeptide(L)'
;MEDVYRRFSGGWERREDLLARAQQKGATWDDLRAAEAKRIDLAHYVDALEAGASHEDILAAVAAGILPWLFVRAMKANATPAQIMEAHRKQVAADAAYAWGIGGSGYIDLLNKGATHDELIVLHDKDVHPQITQRALESRLGIAKLMEAYDQGLRGADLLCYVEAQENQVNPDEVLAAHRRGLRGLELYGHMRGLARR
;
A
#
# COMPACT_ATOMS: atom_id res chain seq x y z
N MET A 1 7.96 -39.80 8.92
CA MET A 1 6.88 -38.85 9.22
C MET A 1 7.04 -37.76 8.19
N GLU A 2 6.16 -37.68 7.19
CA GLU A 2 6.27 -36.67 6.13
C GLU A 2 6.07 -35.30 6.75
N ASP A 3 7.11 -34.46 6.67
CA ASP A 3 7.07 -33.07 7.11
C ASP A 3 6.24 -32.27 6.10
N VAL A 4 4.92 -32.28 6.31
CA VAL A 4 3.99 -31.47 5.52
C VAL A 4 3.89 -30.09 6.14
N TYR A 5 4.36 -29.06 5.45
CA TYR A 5 4.26 -27.67 5.89
C TYR A 5 3.04 -27.01 5.24
N ARG A 6 2.11 -26.44 6.04
CA ARG A 6 1.12 -25.48 5.52
C ARG A 6 0.49 -24.55 6.57
N ARG A 7 0.42 -23.23 6.27
CA ARG A 7 -0.79 -22.40 5.97
C ARG A 7 -0.35 -20.93 5.78
N PHE A 8 -0.54 -20.28 4.62
CA PHE A 8 -1.80 -19.74 4.06
C PHE A 8 -1.91 -19.85 2.50
N SER A 9 -3.14 -20.01 1.97
CA SER A 9 -3.60 -19.99 0.55
C SER A 9 -2.97 -20.97 -0.48
N GLY A 10 -3.63 -22.08 -0.87
CA GLY A 10 -3.11 -22.97 -1.96
C GLY A 10 -3.39 -24.48 -1.85
N GLY A 11 -2.41 -25.31 -1.47
CA GLY A 11 -2.56 -26.76 -1.23
C GLY A 11 -1.59 -27.26 -0.16
N TRP A 12 -1.55 -28.57 0.12
CA TRP A 12 -0.42 -29.15 0.86
C TRP A 12 0.78 -29.22 -0.10
N GLU A 13 1.88 -28.55 0.23
CA GLU A 13 3.13 -28.69 -0.51
C GLU A 13 4.11 -29.47 0.34
N ARG A 14 4.87 -30.37 -0.31
CA ARG A 14 5.91 -31.13 0.39
C ARG A 14 7.10 -30.20 0.62
N ARG A 15 7.74 -30.33 1.77
CA ARG A 15 8.96 -29.58 2.10
C ARG A 15 10.02 -29.71 1.00
N GLU A 16 10.18 -30.90 0.43
CA GLU A 16 11.12 -31.16 -0.67
C GLU A 16 10.84 -30.29 -1.91
N ASP A 17 9.56 -30.11 -2.27
CA ASP A 17 9.16 -29.30 -3.41
C ASP A 17 9.48 -27.81 -3.16
N LEU A 18 9.28 -27.32 -1.92
CA LEU A 18 9.64 -25.96 -1.51
C LEU A 18 11.16 -25.74 -1.51
N LEU A 19 11.94 -26.69 -0.98
CA LEU A 19 13.40 -26.61 -0.96
C LEU A 19 13.97 -26.58 -2.39
N ALA A 20 13.44 -27.42 -3.28
CA ALA A 20 13.84 -27.44 -4.68
C ALA A 20 13.56 -26.08 -5.37
N ARG A 21 12.39 -25.47 -5.11
CA ARG A 21 12.05 -24.13 -5.63
C ARG A 21 12.97 -23.05 -5.08
N ALA A 22 13.26 -23.06 -3.77
CA ALA A 22 14.21 -22.11 -3.18
C ALA A 22 15.58 -22.20 -3.85
N GLN A 23 16.09 -23.42 -4.07
CA GLN A 23 17.37 -23.64 -4.73
C GLN A 23 17.36 -23.22 -6.21
N GLN A 24 16.25 -23.43 -6.93
CA GLN A 24 16.07 -22.91 -8.30
C GLN A 24 16.11 -21.38 -8.35
N LYS A 25 15.72 -20.70 -7.26
CA LYS A 25 15.84 -19.25 -7.08
C LYS A 25 17.19 -18.82 -6.50
N GLY A 26 18.15 -19.73 -6.37
CA GLY A 26 19.52 -19.44 -5.96
C GLY A 26 19.79 -19.54 -4.45
N ALA A 27 18.83 -19.96 -3.63
CA ALA A 27 19.07 -20.13 -2.21
C ALA A 27 20.01 -21.31 -1.94
N THR A 28 21.02 -21.08 -1.10
CA THR A 28 21.92 -22.11 -0.61
C THR A 28 21.34 -22.85 0.59
N TRP A 29 21.92 -24.00 0.95
CA TRP A 29 21.58 -24.68 2.21
C TRP A 29 21.93 -23.85 3.45
N ASP A 30 22.91 -22.94 3.35
CA ASP A 30 23.25 -22.02 4.45
C ASP A 30 22.16 -20.98 4.64
N ASP A 31 21.66 -20.41 3.54
CA ASP A 31 20.54 -19.45 3.55
C ASP A 31 19.28 -20.06 4.17
N LEU A 32 18.94 -21.30 3.77
CA LEU A 32 17.78 -22.02 4.28
C LEU A 32 17.90 -22.30 5.78
N ARG A 33 19.09 -22.71 6.26
CA ARG A 33 19.37 -22.89 7.68
C ARG A 33 19.29 -21.57 8.44
N ALA A 34 19.78 -20.48 7.87
CA ALA A 34 19.71 -19.15 8.47
C ALA A 34 18.26 -18.65 8.58
N ALA A 35 17.44 -18.87 7.55
CA ALA A 35 16.02 -18.56 7.56
C ALA A 35 15.26 -19.37 8.61
N GLU A 36 15.53 -20.68 8.71
CA GLU A 36 14.95 -21.57 9.72
C GLU A 36 15.35 -21.17 11.15
N ALA A 37 16.62 -20.79 11.38
CA ALA A 37 17.10 -20.29 12.67
C ALA A 37 16.39 -18.98 13.09
N LYS A 38 15.98 -18.16 12.12
CA LYS A 38 15.15 -16.96 12.35
C LYS A 38 13.64 -17.24 12.35
N ARG A 39 13.24 -18.52 12.30
CA ARG A 39 11.84 -18.97 12.28
C ARG A 39 11.02 -18.36 11.13
N ILE A 40 11.68 -18.13 10.00
CA ILE A 40 11.01 -17.73 8.77
C ILE A 40 10.36 -18.97 8.20
N ASP A 41 9.05 -18.90 7.99
CA ASP A 41 8.31 -19.98 7.33
C ASP A 41 8.85 -20.23 5.91
N LEU A 42 9.13 -21.49 5.60
CA LEU A 42 9.77 -21.88 4.35
C LEU A 42 8.93 -21.50 3.12
N ALA A 43 7.59 -21.59 3.22
CA ALA A 43 6.73 -21.22 2.10
C ALA A 43 6.79 -19.71 1.85
N HIS A 44 6.73 -18.88 2.89
CA HIS A 44 6.91 -17.42 2.73
C HIS A 44 8.31 -17.04 2.23
N TYR A 45 9.34 -17.77 2.66
CA TYR A 45 10.70 -17.58 2.17
C TYR A 45 10.79 -17.84 0.66
N VAL A 46 10.26 -18.98 0.20
CA VAL A 46 10.18 -19.32 -1.23
C VAL A 46 9.37 -18.29 -2.00
N ASP A 47 8.18 -17.92 -1.52
CA ASP A 47 7.33 -16.91 -2.15
C ASP A 47 8.04 -15.57 -2.32
N ALA A 48 8.85 -15.16 -1.34
CA ALA A 48 9.64 -13.93 -1.42
C ALA A 48 10.75 -14.03 -2.47
N LEU A 49 11.49 -15.15 -2.52
CA LEU A 49 12.47 -15.40 -3.57
C LEU A 49 11.84 -15.41 -4.96
N GLU A 50 10.66 -16.02 -5.10
CA GLU A 50 9.93 -16.08 -6.37
C GLU A 50 9.41 -14.72 -6.82
N ALA A 51 9.05 -13.86 -5.86
CA ALA A 51 8.71 -12.47 -6.12
C ALA A 51 9.95 -11.57 -6.31
N GLY A 52 11.17 -12.13 -6.28
CA GLY A 52 12.40 -11.45 -6.69
C GLY A 52 13.24 -10.86 -5.55
N ALA A 53 12.94 -11.17 -4.29
CA ALA A 53 13.80 -10.76 -3.18
C ALA A 53 15.08 -11.60 -3.09
N SER A 54 16.15 -11.00 -2.59
CA SER A 54 17.33 -11.74 -2.15
C SER A 54 17.13 -12.35 -0.76
N HIS A 55 18.03 -13.27 -0.37
CA HIS A 55 18.07 -13.79 0.99
C HIS A 55 18.24 -12.65 2.01
N GLU A 56 19.15 -11.72 1.71
CA GLU A 56 19.47 -10.56 2.54
C GLU A 56 18.27 -9.64 2.72
N ASP A 57 17.51 -9.37 1.66
CA ASP A 57 16.27 -8.58 1.74
C ASP A 57 15.25 -9.21 2.70
N ILE A 58 15.07 -10.53 2.60
CA ILE A 58 14.11 -11.27 3.44
C ILE A 58 14.55 -11.21 4.91
N LEU A 59 15.83 -11.44 5.19
CA LEU A 59 16.36 -11.34 6.56
C LEU A 59 16.25 -9.91 7.11
N ALA A 60 16.53 -8.90 6.29
CA ALA A 60 16.43 -7.49 6.67
C ALA A 60 14.99 -7.10 7.01
N ALA A 61 14.02 -7.52 6.21
CA ALA A 61 12.61 -7.28 6.45
C ALA A 61 12.14 -7.90 7.78
N VAL A 62 12.48 -9.17 8.00
CA VAL A 62 12.14 -9.87 9.25
C VAL A 62 12.84 -9.25 10.46
N ALA A 63 14.10 -8.84 10.32
CA ALA A 63 14.84 -8.16 11.38
C ALA A 63 14.24 -6.79 11.73
N ALA A 64 13.65 -6.10 10.74
CA ALA A 64 12.88 -4.87 10.96
C ALA A 64 11.48 -5.12 11.54
N GLY A 65 11.06 -6.37 11.76
CA GLY A 65 9.76 -6.72 12.31
C GLY A 65 8.64 -6.80 11.27
N ILE A 66 8.97 -6.84 9.99
CA ILE A 66 7.99 -7.03 8.91
C ILE A 66 7.64 -8.51 8.82
N LEU A 67 6.34 -8.83 8.86
CA LEU A 67 5.89 -10.22 8.71
C LEU A 67 6.21 -10.72 7.29
N PRO A 68 6.77 -11.94 7.12
CA PRO A 68 7.13 -12.48 5.80
C PRO A 68 5.99 -12.43 4.78
N TRP A 69 4.76 -12.78 5.18
CA TRP A 69 3.60 -12.74 4.30
C TRP A 69 3.22 -11.32 3.86
N LEU A 70 3.46 -10.29 4.67
CA LEU A 70 3.23 -8.89 4.30
C LEU A 70 4.29 -8.41 3.31
N PHE A 71 5.55 -8.77 3.55
CA PHE A 71 6.65 -8.48 2.64
C PHE A 71 6.37 -9.04 1.23
N VAL A 72 5.98 -10.33 1.16
CA VAL A 72 5.56 -10.97 -0.09
C VAL A 72 4.37 -10.27 -0.73
N ARG A 73 3.33 -9.92 0.04
CA ARG A 73 2.15 -9.22 -0.51
C ARG A 73 2.52 -7.86 -1.10
N ALA A 74 3.41 -7.11 -0.45
CA ALA A 74 3.87 -5.82 -0.96
C ALA A 74 4.69 -5.97 -2.23
N MET A 75 5.56 -6.98 -2.33
CA MET A 75 6.30 -7.24 -3.58
C MET A 75 5.38 -7.69 -4.72
N LYS A 76 4.37 -8.52 -4.43
CA LYS A 76 3.32 -8.88 -5.40
C LYS A 76 2.49 -7.67 -5.84
N ALA A 77 2.47 -6.59 -5.05
CA ALA A 77 1.91 -5.29 -5.40
C ALA A 77 2.93 -4.34 -6.06
N ASN A 78 4.02 -4.88 -6.65
CA ASN A 78 5.08 -4.16 -7.35
C ASN A 78 5.95 -3.23 -6.49
N ALA A 79 5.99 -3.40 -5.17
CA ALA A 79 6.96 -2.69 -4.33
C ALA A 79 8.31 -3.42 -4.31
N THR A 80 9.42 -2.67 -4.39
CA THR A 80 10.76 -3.24 -4.20
C THR A 80 11.07 -3.44 -2.70
N PRO A 81 12.03 -4.31 -2.33
CA PRO A 81 12.46 -4.45 -0.94
C PRO A 81 12.83 -3.11 -0.29
N ALA A 82 13.56 -2.24 -1.00
CA ALA A 82 13.94 -0.91 -0.51
C ALA A 82 12.71 -0.02 -0.23
N GLN A 83 11.72 -0.01 -1.13
CA GLN A 83 10.47 0.74 -0.97
C GLN A 83 9.64 0.21 0.21
N ILE A 84 9.60 -1.11 0.40
CA ILE A 84 8.91 -1.73 1.53
C ILE A 84 9.55 -1.30 2.85
N MET A 85 10.89 -1.36 2.92
CA MET A 85 11.64 -0.92 4.09
C MET A 85 11.47 0.58 4.37
N GLU A 86 11.43 1.42 3.34
CA GLU A 86 11.16 2.85 3.48
C GLU A 86 9.75 3.11 4.02
N ALA A 87 8.73 2.51 3.42
CA ALA A 87 7.34 2.66 3.85
C ALA A 87 7.16 2.19 5.31
N HIS A 88 7.84 1.11 5.71
CA HIS A 88 7.87 0.64 7.08
C HIS A 88 8.51 1.65 8.03
N ARG A 89 9.71 2.14 7.70
CA ARG A 89 10.49 3.07 8.54
C ARG A 89 9.80 4.42 8.72
N LYS A 90 9.23 4.96 7.65
CA LYS A 90 8.45 6.21 7.71
C LYS A 90 7.17 6.04 8.54
N GLN A 91 6.85 4.79 8.91
CA GLN A 91 5.56 4.42 9.48
C GLN A 91 4.48 5.15 8.72
N VAL A 92 4.51 5.07 7.38
CA VAL A 92 3.54 5.77 6.54
C VAL A 92 2.20 5.50 7.23
N ALA A 93 1.65 6.57 7.82
CA ALA A 93 0.65 6.60 8.90
C ALA A 93 0.73 5.61 10.11
N ALA A 94 1.30 6.10 11.22
CA ALA A 94 1.32 5.47 12.54
C ALA A 94 0.11 5.77 13.43
N ASP A 95 -0.87 6.56 12.96
CA ASP A 95 -2.09 6.77 13.72
C ASP A 95 -2.91 5.47 13.70
N ALA A 96 -3.33 5.01 14.88
CA ALA A 96 -4.07 3.76 15.07
C ALA A 96 -5.42 3.76 14.33
N ALA A 97 -5.98 4.93 14.00
CA ALA A 97 -7.15 5.07 13.14
C ALA A 97 -6.83 4.95 11.63
N TYR A 98 -5.56 5.07 11.24
CA TYR A 98 -5.11 5.35 9.88
C TYR A 98 -3.92 4.51 9.41
N ALA A 99 -3.76 3.26 9.85
CA ALA A 99 -2.54 2.48 9.55
C ALA A 99 -2.24 2.29 8.04
N TRP A 100 -1.21 2.97 7.52
CA TRP A 100 -0.60 2.69 6.21
C TRP A 100 0.79 2.01 6.32
N GLY A 101 1.21 1.55 7.50
CA GLY A 101 2.37 0.66 7.54
C GLY A 101 2.10 -0.53 6.63
N ILE A 102 3.13 -1.26 6.19
CA ILE A 102 2.94 -2.45 5.34
C ILE A 102 1.94 -3.46 5.95
N GLY A 103 1.73 -3.42 7.28
CA GLY A 103 0.76 -4.26 8.01
C GLY A 103 -0.65 -3.69 8.20
N GLY A 104 -0.88 -2.40 7.92
CA GLY A 104 -2.21 -1.83 7.77
C GLY A 104 -2.59 -1.85 6.29
N SER A 105 -3.80 -2.25 5.96
CA SER A 105 -4.26 -2.47 4.58
C SER A 105 -4.08 -1.27 3.62
N GLY A 106 -3.76 -0.06 4.10
CA GLY A 106 -3.62 1.13 3.26
C GLY A 106 -2.56 1.04 2.16
N TYR A 107 -1.28 0.82 2.49
CA TYR A 107 -0.19 0.93 1.50
C TYR A 107 -0.30 -0.14 0.40
N ILE A 108 -0.41 -1.41 0.77
CA ILE A 108 -0.52 -2.52 -0.20
C ILE A 108 -1.79 -2.39 -1.05
N ASP A 109 -2.93 -2.01 -0.46
CA ASP A 109 -4.18 -1.92 -1.23
C ASP A 109 -4.15 -0.75 -2.22
N LEU A 110 -3.48 0.35 -1.87
CA LEU A 110 -3.31 1.49 -2.79
C LEU A 110 -2.36 1.18 -3.93
N LEU A 111 -1.27 0.45 -3.68
CA LEU A 111 -0.43 -0.09 -4.75
C LEU A 111 -1.25 -0.98 -5.71
N ASN A 112 -2.06 -1.89 -5.16
CA ASN A 112 -2.95 -2.74 -5.96
C ASN A 112 -4.02 -1.95 -6.76
N LYS A 113 -4.35 -0.73 -6.32
CA LYS A 113 -5.26 0.20 -7.02
C LYS A 113 -4.54 1.11 -8.02
N GLY A 114 -3.23 0.92 -8.21
CA GLY A 114 -2.44 1.62 -9.22
C GLY A 114 -1.67 2.83 -8.71
N ALA A 115 -1.61 3.08 -7.39
CA ALA A 115 -0.67 4.06 -6.85
C ALA A 115 0.76 3.56 -6.97
N THR A 116 1.71 4.49 -7.09
CA THR A 116 3.15 4.21 -7.00
C THR A 116 3.68 4.49 -5.60
N HIS A 117 4.79 3.85 -5.21
CA HIS A 117 5.45 4.13 -3.92
C HIS A 117 5.71 5.63 -3.72
N ASP A 118 6.31 6.28 -4.72
CA ASP A 118 6.70 7.70 -4.63
C ASP A 118 5.48 8.61 -4.41
N GLU A 119 4.38 8.34 -5.09
CA GLU A 119 3.11 9.04 -4.87
C GLU A 119 2.62 8.88 -3.43
N LEU A 120 2.69 7.67 -2.88
CA LEU A 120 2.23 7.40 -1.51
C LEU A 120 3.13 8.07 -0.46
N ILE A 121 4.45 8.11 -0.69
CA ILE A 121 5.37 8.84 0.19
C ILE A 121 5.07 10.34 0.16
N VAL A 122 4.87 10.91 -1.03
CA VAL A 122 4.56 12.34 -1.17
C VAL A 122 3.22 12.69 -0.51
N LEU A 123 2.19 11.86 -0.69
CA LEU A 123 0.88 12.04 -0.05
C LEU A 123 0.98 11.92 1.48
N HIS A 124 1.78 10.96 1.97
CA HIS A 124 2.04 10.80 3.40
C HIS A 124 2.74 12.02 3.99
N ASP A 125 3.81 12.51 3.35
CA ASP A 125 4.55 13.70 3.81
C ASP A 125 3.68 14.98 3.74
N LYS A 126 2.57 14.94 3.00
CA LYS A 126 1.55 16.02 2.93
C LYS A 126 0.35 15.78 3.85
N ASP A 127 0.41 14.79 4.74
CA ASP A 127 -0.69 14.40 5.63
C ASP A 127 -2.02 14.16 4.89
N VAL A 128 -1.97 13.66 3.65
CA VAL A 128 -3.18 13.30 2.90
C VAL A 128 -3.67 11.93 3.36
N HIS A 129 -4.92 11.92 3.81
CA HIS A 129 -5.54 10.74 4.39
C HIS A 129 -5.73 9.59 3.36
N PRO A 130 -5.48 8.31 3.72
CA PRO A 130 -5.54 7.15 2.81
C PRO A 130 -6.86 6.99 2.09
N GLN A 131 -7.95 7.16 2.82
CA GLN A 131 -9.28 7.04 2.25
C GLN A 131 -9.54 8.09 1.15
N ILE A 132 -8.93 9.27 1.24
CA ILE A 132 -9.04 10.29 0.17
C ILE A 132 -8.29 9.80 -1.07
N THR A 133 -7.06 9.29 -0.89
CA THR A 133 -6.27 8.69 -1.97
C THR A 133 -6.98 7.51 -2.62
N GLN A 134 -7.53 6.60 -1.81
CA GLN A 134 -8.27 5.43 -2.28
C GLN A 134 -9.47 5.87 -3.12
N ARG A 135 -10.28 6.82 -2.62
CA ARG A 135 -11.44 7.33 -3.35
C ARG A 135 -11.04 8.09 -4.62
N ALA A 136 -9.90 8.78 -4.63
CA ALA A 136 -9.40 9.43 -5.83
C ALA A 136 -9.03 8.40 -6.92
N LEU A 137 -8.46 7.26 -6.53
CA LEU A 137 -8.19 6.15 -7.46
C LEU A 137 -9.49 5.49 -7.93
N GLU A 138 -10.42 5.20 -7.02
CA GLU A 138 -11.70 4.53 -7.32
C GLU A 138 -12.62 5.39 -8.21
N SER A 139 -12.63 6.70 -8.00
CA SER A 139 -13.38 7.67 -8.81
C SER A 139 -12.74 8.00 -10.16
N ARG A 140 -11.54 7.45 -10.44
CA ARG A 140 -10.71 7.78 -11.62
C ARG A 140 -10.27 9.24 -11.69
N LEU A 141 -10.32 9.98 -10.58
CA LEU A 141 -9.71 11.31 -10.49
C LEU A 141 -8.19 11.22 -10.68
N GLY A 142 -7.57 10.19 -10.09
CA GLY A 142 -6.14 9.97 -10.09
C GLY A 142 -5.39 10.79 -9.03
N ILE A 143 -4.18 10.34 -8.70
CA ILE A 143 -3.35 10.98 -7.66
C ILE A 143 -2.82 12.35 -8.11
N ALA A 144 -2.46 12.50 -9.39
CA ALA A 144 -1.97 13.77 -9.92
C ALA A 144 -2.97 14.93 -9.68
N LYS A 145 -4.26 14.75 -10.02
CA LYS A 145 -5.29 15.76 -9.76
C LYS A 145 -5.57 15.98 -8.27
N LEU A 146 -5.49 14.92 -7.46
CA LEU A 146 -5.60 15.04 -6.00
C LEU A 146 -4.49 15.92 -5.44
N MET A 147 -3.27 15.72 -5.91
CA MET A 147 -2.08 16.49 -5.54
C MET A 147 -2.16 17.94 -6.00
N GLU A 148 -2.61 18.20 -7.23
CA GLU A 148 -2.87 19.55 -7.71
C GLU A 148 -3.90 20.28 -6.85
N ALA A 149 -4.98 19.60 -6.43
CA ALA A 149 -5.97 20.20 -5.55
C ALA A 149 -5.40 20.51 -4.15
N TYR A 150 -4.57 19.61 -3.61
CA TYR A 150 -3.83 19.86 -2.37
C TYR A 150 -2.90 21.07 -2.51
N ASP A 151 -2.11 21.17 -3.57
CA ASP A 151 -1.19 22.29 -3.77
C ASP A 151 -1.92 23.63 -3.96
N GLN A 152 -3.20 23.58 -4.34
CA GLN A 152 -4.09 24.74 -4.42
C GLN A 152 -4.81 25.08 -3.11
N GLY A 153 -4.46 24.42 -2.01
CA GLY A 153 -4.89 24.77 -0.66
C GLY A 153 -6.01 23.90 -0.08
N LEU A 154 -6.54 22.91 -0.83
CA LEU A 154 -7.55 22.01 -0.27
C LEU A 154 -6.91 21.09 0.77
N ARG A 155 -7.60 20.88 1.89
CA ARG A 155 -7.15 20.03 3.01
C ARG A 155 -8.32 19.21 3.55
N GLY A 156 -8.05 18.05 4.13
CA GLY A 156 -9.02 17.25 4.89
C GLY A 156 -10.37 17.11 4.17
N ALA A 157 -11.44 17.60 4.82
CA ALA A 157 -12.81 17.53 4.31
C ALA A 157 -13.02 18.24 2.96
N ASP A 158 -12.30 19.33 2.67
CA ASP A 158 -12.41 20.02 1.38
C ASP A 158 -11.83 19.17 0.25
N LEU A 159 -10.71 18.50 0.53
CA LEU A 159 -10.08 17.59 -0.42
C LEU A 159 -10.95 16.35 -0.66
N LEU A 160 -11.61 15.84 0.39
CA LEU A 160 -12.62 14.79 0.26
C LEU A 160 -13.80 15.24 -0.59
N CYS A 161 -14.32 16.46 -0.37
CA CYS A 161 -15.41 17.02 -1.17
C CYS A 161 -15.03 17.13 -2.66
N TYR A 162 -13.77 17.46 -2.96
CA TYR A 162 -13.25 17.51 -4.33
C TYR A 162 -13.23 16.14 -4.99
N VAL A 163 -12.79 15.09 -4.28
CA VAL A 163 -12.86 13.70 -4.77
C VAL A 163 -14.31 13.25 -4.95
N GLU A 164 -15.18 13.57 -4.00
CA GLU A 164 -16.60 13.24 -4.06
C GLU A 164 -17.31 13.90 -5.23
N ALA A 165 -16.89 15.10 -5.65
CA ALA A 165 -17.44 15.71 -6.85
C ALA A 165 -17.25 14.79 -8.06
N GLN A 166 -16.05 14.24 -8.26
CA GLN A 166 -15.76 13.30 -9.34
C GLN A 166 -16.64 12.04 -9.25
N GLU A 167 -16.83 11.47 -8.05
CA GLU A 167 -17.70 10.31 -7.83
C GLU A 167 -19.17 10.60 -8.19
N ASN A 168 -19.63 11.82 -7.91
CA ASN A 168 -20.99 12.28 -8.20
C ASN A 168 -21.13 12.90 -9.59
N GLN A 169 -20.13 12.74 -10.47
CA GLN A 169 -20.11 13.29 -11.84
C GLN A 169 -20.24 14.83 -11.89
N VAL A 170 -19.87 15.51 -10.80
CA VAL A 170 -19.72 16.97 -10.74
C VAL A 170 -18.28 17.30 -11.13
N ASN A 171 -18.09 18.34 -11.94
CA ASN A 171 -16.75 18.79 -12.30
C ASN A 171 -15.98 19.24 -11.04
N PRO A 172 -14.86 18.57 -10.65
CA PRO A 172 -14.10 18.95 -9.46
C PRO A 172 -13.58 20.40 -9.49
N ASP A 173 -13.36 20.97 -10.67
CA ASP A 173 -12.91 22.36 -10.81
C ASP A 173 -13.94 23.38 -10.26
N GLU A 174 -15.23 23.02 -10.21
CA GLU A 174 -16.27 23.87 -9.61
C GLU A 174 -16.13 23.92 -8.08
N VAL A 175 -15.76 22.79 -7.46
CA VAL A 175 -15.44 22.73 -6.03
C VAL A 175 -14.21 23.57 -5.73
N LEU A 176 -13.17 23.45 -6.55
CA LEU A 176 -11.96 24.26 -6.42
C LEU A 176 -12.25 25.76 -6.57
N ALA A 177 -13.08 26.15 -7.54
CA ALA A 177 -13.51 27.54 -7.72
C ALA A 177 -14.37 28.05 -6.55
N ALA A 178 -15.22 27.21 -5.95
CA ALA A 178 -15.96 27.54 -4.74
C ALA A 178 -15.03 27.71 -3.53
N HIS A 179 -14.05 26.83 -3.37
CA HIS A 179 -13.03 26.95 -2.34
C HIS A 179 -12.23 28.26 -2.49
N ARG A 180 -11.81 28.65 -3.70
CA ARG A 180 -11.13 29.94 -3.93
C ARG A 180 -12.00 31.17 -3.59
N ARG A 181 -13.32 31.03 -3.61
CA ARG A 181 -14.29 32.06 -3.18
C ARG A 181 -14.54 32.07 -1.67
N GLY A 182 -13.90 31.18 -0.92
CA GLY A 182 -13.95 31.14 0.55
C GLY A 182 -14.81 30.04 1.15
N LEU A 183 -15.50 29.22 0.36
CA LEU A 183 -16.32 28.12 0.90
C LEU A 183 -15.41 27.01 1.48
N ARG A 184 -15.78 26.48 2.65
CA ARG A 184 -15.05 25.42 3.36
C ARG A 184 -16.01 24.39 3.97
N GLY A 185 -15.51 23.18 4.21
CA GLY A 185 -16.19 22.13 4.95
C GLY A 185 -17.62 21.88 4.47
N LEU A 186 -18.59 22.05 5.37
CA LEU A 186 -20.00 21.80 5.09
C LEU A 186 -20.60 22.73 4.03
N GLU A 187 -20.15 23.99 3.94
CA GLU A 187 -20.64 24.92 2.92
C GLU A 187 -20.19 24.48 1.52
N LEU A 188 -18.93 24.06 1.42
CA LEU A 188 -18.37 23.53 0.18
C LEU A 188 -19.06 22.23 -0.24
N TYR A 189 -19.30 21.34 0.72
CA TYR A 189 -20.05 20.11 0.49
C TYR A 189 -21.49 20.37 0.04
N GLY A 190 -22.20 21.29 0.71
CA GLY A 190 -23.55 21.70 0.34
C GLY A 190 -23.61 22.29 -1.07
N HIS A 191 -22.61 23.10 -1.45
CA HIS A 191 -22.47 23.61 -2.80
C HIS A 191 -22.29 22.49 -3.83
N MET A 192 -21.34 21.57 -3.60
CA MET A 192 -21.10 20.41 -4.48
C MET A 192 -22.36 19.56 -4.67
N ARG A 193 -23.08 19.25 -3.59
CA ARG A 193 -24.34 18.48 -3.66
C ARG A 193 -25.45 19.22 -4.39
N GLY A 194 -25.45 20.55 -4.35
CA GLY A 194 -26.35 21.38 -5.13
C GLY A 194 -26.08 21.33 -6.64
N LEU A 195 -24.82 21.16 -7.04
CA LEU A 195 -24.42 20.99 -8.44
C LEU A 195 -24.85 19.63 -8.98
N ALA A 196 -24.72 18.56 -8.18
CA ALA A 196 -25.11 17.20 -8.56
C ALA A 196 -26.61 16.98 -8.82
N ARG A 197 -27.46 17.95 -8.45
CA ARG A 197 -28.94 17.86 -8.59
C ARG A 197 -29.48 18.61 -9.80
N ARG A 198 -28.62 19.26 -10.58
CA ARG A 198 -28.99 20.00 -11.80
C ARG A 198 -28.87 19.12 -13.03
#